data_AF-A0A6N9B9Z8-F1
#
_entry.id   AF-A0A6N9B9Z8-F1
#
_cell.length_a   1.000
_cell.length_b   1.000
_cell.length_c   1.000
_cell.angle_alpha   90.00
_cell.angle_beta   90.00
_cell.angle_gamma   90.00
#
_symmetry.space_group_name_H-M   'P 1'
#
loop_
_entity.id
_entity.type
_entity.pdbx_description
1 polymer ?
#
loop_
_entity_poly.entity_id
_entity_poly.type
_entity_poly.pdbx_seq_one_letter_code
_entity_poly.pdbx_strand_id
1 'polypeptide(L)'
;SWMGTTGAAMLLIRPIIRANEWRRYKVHTMVFFIFLVANIGGSLTPLGDPPLFLGFLKGVDFFWPTGAMLVPMLLVSVLLLVLYYGVDSFLYRRETGAPSEEDEGDGESLGVTGKVNFLLLAGVVAAVLMSGVWRPGVSFDIFHVTVELQNLCRDLALLAIAYLSWIVTDRANRDANGFSWFPILEVGKLFAGIFLTIVPAIAILRAGTSGALEPVVSLVTGADGQPNEAMYFWLTGILSSFLDNAPTYLVFFNTAGGDAETLMGPLYGTLLAISAGAVFMGANTYIGNAPNFMVRAICEERGIAMPSFFGYMAWSVGILMPIFLVVTLVFFP
;
A
#
# COMPACT_ATOMS: atom_id res chain seq x y z
N SER A 1 2.93 -5.82 -6.33
CA SER A 1 2.93 -6.73 -5.16
C SER A 1 4.31 -7.26 -4.76
N TRP A 2 5.21 -7.63 -5.67
CA TRP A 2 6.51 -8.26 -5.33
C TRP A 2 7.54 -7.38 -4.60
N MET A 3 7.48 -6.06 -4.76
CA MET A 3 8.43 -5.09 -4.18
C MET A 3 7.78 -4.13 -3.16
N GLY A 4 6.52 -4.35 -2.80
CA GLY A 4 5.72 -3.37 -2.07
C GLY A 4 5.33 -2.14 -2.91
N THR A 5 4.25 -1.46 -2.52
CA THR A 5 3.81 -0.19 -3.12
C THR A 5 4.89 0.88 -3.00
N THR A 6 5.54 0.99 -1.84
CA THR A 6 6.68 1.90 -1.64
C THR A 6 7.83 1.61 -2.58
N GLY A 7 8.30 0.35 -2.66
CA GLY A 7 9.42 0.00 -3.54
C GLY A 7 9.09 0.20 -5.03
N ALA A 8 7.89 -0.22 -5.45
CA ALA A 8 7.42 -0.02 -6.82
C ALA A 8 7.26 1.46 -7.17
N ALA A 9 6.67 2.27 -6.28
CA ALA A 9 6.49 3.70 -6.49
C ALA A 9 7.84 4.41 -6.62
N MET A 10 8.80 4.15 -5.72
CA MET A 10 10.12 4.80 -5.74
C MET A 10 10.97 4.39 -6.95
N LEU A 11 10.81 3.15 -7.43
CA LEU A 11 11.47 2.66 -8.63
C LEU A 11 10.88 3.31 -9.90
N LEU A 12 9.56 3.36 -10.01
CA LEU A 12 8.88 3.68 -11.27
C LEU A 12 8.55 5.16 -11.44
N ILE A 13 8.43 5.94 -10.36
CA ILE A 13 8.00 7.34 -10.47
C ILE A 13 8.98 8.18 -11.29
N ARG A 14 10.29 7.99 -11.11
CA ARG A 14 11.31 8.77 -11.82
C ARG A 14 11.33 8.49 -13.33
N PRO A 15 11.36 7.22 -13.80
CA PRO A 15 11.17 6.91 -15.22
C PRO A 15 9.87 7.47 -15.80
N ILE A 16 8.77 7.41 -15.05
CA ILE A 16 7.46 7.94 -15.49
C ILE A 16 7.50 9.46 -15.64
N ILE A 17 8.14 10.18 -14.71
CA ILE A 17 8.37 11.63 -14.83
C ILE A 17 9.19 11.91 -16.08
N ARG A 18 10.34 11.23 -16.26
CA ARG A 18 11.25 11.43 -17.40
C ARG A 18 10.55 11.20 -18.74
N ALA A 19 9.78 10.12 -18.87
CA ALA A 19 9.02 9.80 -20.08
C ALA A 19 7.94 10.85 -20.42
N ASN A 20 7.49 11.63 -19.43
CA ASN A 20 6.47 12.67 -19.59
C ASN A 20 7.06 14.09 -19.39
N GLU A 21 8.38 14.27 -19.44
CA GLU A 21 9.03 15.57 -19.25
C GLU A 21 8.61 16.59 -20.32
N TRP A 22 8.52 16.16 -21.58
CA TRP A 22 8.09 16.99 -22.71
C TRP A 22 6.60 17.40 -22.65
N ARG A 23 5.77 16.65 -21.91
CA ARG A 23 4.33 16.87 -21.87
C ARG A 23 3.97 18.10 -21.06
N ARG A 24 2.89 18.79 -21.46
CA ARG A 24 2.34 19.94 -20.72
C ARG A 24 1.43 19.46 -19.59
N TYR A 25 0.56 18.50 -19.88
CA TYR A 25 -0.39 17.93 -18.92
C TYR A 25 0.16 16.59 -18.44
N LYS A 26 0.75 16.57 -17.24
CA LYS A 26 1.34 15.35 -16.65
C LYS A 26 0.85 15.04 -15.24
N VAL A 27 0.10 15.97 -14.62
CA VAL A 27 -0.36 15.85 -13.23
C VAL A 27 -1.33 14.67 -13.06
N HIS A 28 -2.25 14.46 -14.00
CA HIS A 28 -3.19 13.32 -13.93
C HIS A 28 -2.44 11.99 -13.96
N THR A 29 -1.38 11.86 -14.76
CA THR A 29 -0.53 10.66 -14.77
C THR A 29 0.05 10.37 -13.39
N MET A 30 0.51 11.40 -12.66
CA MET A 30 1.02 11.23 -11.29
C MET A 30 -0.09 10.85 -10.30
N VAL A 31 -1.30 11.41 -10.46
CA VAL A 31 -2.47 11.05 -9.64
C VAL A 31 -2.88 9.59 -9.86
N PHE A 32 -3.01 9.16 -11.12
CA PHE A 32 -3.32 7.75 -11.44
C PHE A 32 -2.19 6.80 -11.05
N PHE A 33 -0.93 7.24 -11.12
CA PHE A 33 0.20 6.48 -10.60
C PHE A 33 0.05 6.23 -9.09
N ILE A 34 -0.37 7.23 -8.32
CA ILE A 34 -0.64 7.04 -6.89
C ILE A 34 -1.77 6.01 -6.69
N PHE A 35 -2.86 6.10 -7.43
CA PHE A 35 -3.98 5.16 -7.30
C PHE A 35 -3.55 3.72 -7.63
N LEU A 36 -2.93 3.51 -8.80
CA LEU A 36 -2.62 2.19 -9.32
C LEU A 36 -1.37 1.56 -8.69
N VAL A 37 -0.28 2.32 -8.59
CA VAL A 37 1.04 1.77 -8.22
C VAL A 37 1.31 1.92 -6.73
N ALA A 38 0.97 3.07 -6.14
CA ALA A 38 1.23 3.34 -4.73
C ALA A 38 0.16 2.76 -3.79
N ASN A 39 -0.94 2.21 -4.30
CA ASN A 39 -2.01 1.61 -3.48
C ASN A 39 -2.53 0.29 -4.08
N ILE A 40 -3.45 0.35 -5.06
CA ILE A 40 -4.22 -0.82 -5.54
C ILE A 40 -3.31 -2.00 -5.93
N GLY A 41 -2.20 -1.74 -6.62
CA GLY A 41 -1.22 -2.75 -7.07
C GLY A 41 -0.44 -3.45 -5.94
N GLY A 42 -0.58 -3.01 -4.69
CA GLY A 42 -0.07 -3.65 -3.48
C GLY A 42 -0.89 -4.83 -2.98
N SER A 43 -2.13 -5.00 -3.46
CA SER A 43 -3.14 -5.82 -2.79
C SER A 43 -2.99 -7.34 -2.87
N LEU A 44 -2.07 -7.89 -3.66
CA LEU A 44 -2.04 -9.33 -3.94
C LEU A 44 -1.13 -10.14 -3.01
N THR A 45 -0.26 -9.52 -2.21
CA THR A 45 0.68 -10.25 -1.34
C THR A 45 0.92 -9.48 -0.05
N PRO A 46 1.29 -10.16 1.07
CA PRO A 46 1.70 -9.50 2.31
C PRO A 46 2.84 -8.49 2.12
N LEU A 47 3.76 -8.76 1.20
CA LEU A 47 4.86 -7.84 0.86
C LEU A 47 4.42 -6.60 0.08
N GLY A 48 3.20 -6.61 -0.43
CA GLY A 48 2.71 -5.62 -1.36
C GLY A 48 2.28 -4.34 -0.68
N ASP A 49 1.71 -4.41 0.52
CA ASP A 49 1.21 -3.25 1.26
C ASP A 49 1.22 -3.54 2.78
N PRO A 50 1.58 -2.58 3.67
CA PRO A 50 1.64 -2.79 5.11
C PRO A 50 0.41 -3.47 5.78
N PRO A 51 -0.86 -3.17 5.41
CA PRO A 51 -2.03 -3.86 5.93
C PRO A 51 -1.95 -5.39 5.81
N LEU A 52 -1.59 -5.87 4.62
CA LEU A 52 -1.54 -7.30 4.31
C LEU A 52 -0.35 -7.97 4.98
N PHE A 53 0.76 -7.24 5.13
CA PHE A 53 1.88 -7.70 5.94
C PHE A 53 1.47 -7.94 7.39
N LEU A 54 0.75 -6.98 7.99
CA LEU A 54 0.26 -7.10 9.36
C LEU A 54 -0.76 -8.24 9.50
N GLY A 55 -1.65 -8.43 8.53
CA GLY A 55 -2.53 -9.60 8.47
C GLY A 55 -1.75 -10.91 8.50
N PHE A 56 -0.69 -11.02 7.69
CA PHE A 56 0.18 -12.19 7.67
C PHE A 56 0.89 -12.42 9.01
N LEU A 57 1.37 -11.36 9.68
CA LEU A 57 1.93 -11.47 11.03
C LEU A 57 0.88 -11.89 12.08
N LYS A 58 -0.41 -11.66 11.82
CA LYS A 58 -1.52 -12.14 12.64
C LYS A 58 -1.99 -13.55 12.29
N GLY A 59 -1.38 -14.18 11.29
CA GLY A 59 -1.66 -15.56 10.90
C GLY A 59 -2.50 -15.72 9.63
N VAL A 60 -2.80 -14.64 8.90
CA VAL A 60 -3.41 -14.75 7.56
C VAL A 60 -2.41 -15.40 6.60
N ASP A 61 -2.87 -16.35 5.80
CA ASP A 61 -2.03 -17.09 4.87
C ASP A 61 -1.42 -16.18 3.79
N PHE A 62 -0.19 -16.48 3.38
CA PHE A 62 0.55 -15.63 2.45
C PHE A 62 -0.17 -15.42 1.10
N PHE A 63 -0.83 -16.46 0.58
CA PHE A 63 -1.54 -16.39 -0.70
C PHE A 63 -3.03 -16.09 -0.56
N TRP A 64 -3.55 -15.91 0.66
CA TRP A 64 -4.94 -15.52 0.87
C TRP A 64 -5.27 -14.19 0.16
N PRO A 65 -4.45 -13.12 0.24
CA PRO A 65 -4.71 -11.90 -0.51
C PRO A 65 -4.71 -12.13 -2.03
N THR A 66 -3.84 -12.99 -2.55
CA THR A 66 -3.86 -13.31 -3.99
C THR A 66 -5.18 -13.95 -4.40
N GLY A 67 -5.71 -14.88 -3.61
CA GLY A 67 -7.01 -15.50 -3.89
C GLY A 67 -8.18 -14.53 -3.74
N ALA A 68 -8.18 -13.75 -2.66
CA ALA A 68 -9.32 -12.92 -2.27
C ALA A 68 -9.36 -11.55 -2.97
N MET A 69 -8.21 -10.91 -3.14
CA MET A 69 -8.10 -9.54 -3.63
C MET A 69 -7.90 -9.44 -5.14
N LEU A 70 -7.59 -10.53 -5.85
CA LEU A 70 -7.27 -10.46 -7.29
C LEU A 70 -8.43 -9.90 -8.11
N VAL A 71 -9.65 -10.40 -7.91
CA VAL A 71 -10.81 -9.94 -8.69
C VAL A 71 -11.19 -8.49 -8.33
N PRO A 72 -11.28 -8.09 -7.04
CA PRO A 72 -11.45 -6.68 -6.68
C PRO A 72 -10.36 -5.76 -7.23
N MET A 73 -9.09 -6.16 -7.13
CA MET A 73 -7.96 -5.39 -7.66
C MET A 73 -8.07 -5.22 -9.17
N LEU A 74 -8.38 -6.29 -9.91
CA LEU A 74 -8.55 -6.23 -11.36
C LEU A 74 -9.69 -5.30 -11.75
N LEU A 75 -10.85 -5.39 -11.08
CA LEU A 75 -11.98 -4.51 -11.34
C LEU A 75 -11.57 -3.03 -11.19
N VAL A 76 -11.00 -2.67 -10.04
CA VAL A 76 -10.58 -1.29 -9.76
C VAL A 76 -9.47 -0.84 -10.72
N SER A 77 -8.47 -1.69 -10.96
CA SER A 77 -7.36 -1.37 -11.86
C SER A 77 -7.83 -1.14 -13.30
N VAL A 78 -8.72 -1.99 -13.81
CA VAL A 78 -9.26 -1.85 -15.17
C VAL A 78 -10.07 -0.57 -15.29
N LEU A 79 -10.97 -0.28 -14.34
CA LEU A 79 -11.75 0.96 -14.35
C LEU A 79 -10.84 2.21 -14.31
N LEU A 80 -9.82 2.19 -13.46
CA LEU A 80 -8.83 3.26 -13.38
C LEU A 80 -8.01 3.41 -14.65
N LEU A 81 -7.57 2.31 -15.28
CA LEU A 81 -6.81 2.34 -16.53
C LEU A 81 -7.66 2.85 -17.69
N VAL A 82 -8.94 2.46 -17.77
CA VAL A 82 -9.88 2.98 -18.78
C VAL A 82 -10.09 4.48 -18.60
N LEU A 83 -10.30 4.93 -17.36
CA LEU A 83 -10.48 6.35 -17.06
C LEU A 83 -9.20 7.15 -17.33
N TYR A 84 -8.05 6.63 -16.91
CA TYR A 84 -6.74 7.21 -17.19
C TYR A 84 -6.55 7.36 -18.70
N TYR A 85 -6.77 6.30 -19.47
CA TYR A 85 -6.64 6.34 -20.92
C TYR A 85 -7.55 7.41 -21.55
N GLY A 86 -8.80 7.53 -21.09
CA GLY A 86 -9.73 8.55 -21.57
C GLY A 86 -9.27 9.97 -21.27
N VAL A 87 -8.88 10.25 -20.01
CA VAL A 87 -8.40 11.56 -19.56
C VAL A 87 -7.09 11.93 -20.26
N ASP A 88 -6.15 10.98 -20.30
CA ASP A 88 -4.84 11.17 -20.91
C ASP A 88 -4.96 11.41 -22.41
N SER A 89 -5.75 10.62 -23.12
CA SER A 89 -6.00 10.80 -24.55
C SER A 89 -6.64 12.16 -24.85
N PHE A 90 -7.56 12.62 -24.01
CA PHE A 90 -8.20 13.91 -24.17
C PHE A 90 -7.22 15.07 -23.97
N LEU A 91 -6.37 15.00 -22.94
CA LEU A 91 -5.36 16.01 -22.66
C LEU A 91 -4.25 15.99 -23.71
N TYR A 92 -3.79 14.80 -24.11
CA TYR A 92 -2.80 14.61 -25.16
C TYR A 92 -3.21 15.27 -26.48
N ARG A 93 -4.47 15.11 -26.90
CA ARG A 93 -5.00 15.80 -28.11
C ARG A 93 -4.98 17.33 -28.04
N ARG A 94 -4.82 17.91 -26.84
CA ARG A 94 -4.71 19.35 -26.61
C ARG A 94 -3.26 19.81 -26.47
N GLU A 95 -2.31 18.88 -26.49
CA GLU A 95 -0.88 19.19 -26.47
C GLU A 95 -0.41 19.54 -27.88
N THR A 96 0.47 20.53 -27.96
CA THR A 96 1.14 20.95 -29.19
C THR A 96 2.64 20.78 -28.97
N GLY A 97 3.36 20.23 -29.95
CA GLY A 97 4.81 20.01 -29.85
C GLY A 97 5.18 18.65 -29.25
N ALA A 98 4.57 17.57 -29.75
CA ALA A 98 5.15 16.25 -29.56
C ALA A 98 6.59 16.25 -30.09
N PRO A 99 7.55 15.61 -29.40
CA PRO A 99 8.92 15.49 -29.90
C PRO A 99 8.88 14.94 -31.32
N SER A 100 9.59 15.60 -32.22
CA SER A 100 9.71 15.14 -33.61
C SER A 100 10.53 13.84 -33.65
N GLU A 101 10.40 13.03 -34.70
CA GLU A 101 11.29 11.86 -34.90
C GLU A 101 12.78 12.28 -34.95
N GLU A 102 13.07 13.56 -35.23
CA GLU A 102 14.42 14.15 -35.20
C GLU A 102 14.90 14.52 -33.77
N ASP A 103 13.98 14.69 -32.80
CA ASP A 103 14.28 14.92 -31.38
C ASP A 103 14.52 13.63 -30.59
N GLU A 104 14.49 12.46 -31.26
CA GLU A 104 14.98 11.20 -30.71
C GLU A 104 16.52 11.26 -30.57
N GLY A 105 17.00 12.07 -29.61
CA GLY A 105 18.40 12.07 -29.20
C GLY A 105 18.84 10.66 -28.83
N ASP A 106 20.08 10.31 -29.16
CA ASP A 106 20.74 9.00 -28.98
C ASP A 106 19.99 8.15 -27.96
N GLY A 107 19.13 7.26 -28.46
CA GLY A 107 18.21 6.48 -27.64
C GLY A 107 18.98 5.76 -26.55
N GLU A 108 18.98 6.31 -25.34
CA GLU A 108 19.54 5.63 -24.17
C GLU A 108 18.76 4.34 -24.04
N SER A 109 19.39 3.22 -24.43
CA SER A 109 18.76 1.91 -24.33
C SER A 109 18.30 1.72 -22.90
N LEU A 110 17.03 1.35 -22.71
CA LEU A 110 16.49 0.96 -21.40
C LEU A 110 17.39 -0.12 -20.80
N GLY A 111 18.24 0.30 -19.86
CA GLY A 111 19.26 -0.53 -19.24
C GLY A 111 19.00 -0.64 -17.74
N VAL A 112 19.11 -1.87 -17.22
CA VAL A 112 19.03 -2.11 -15.78
C VAL A 112 20.43 -2.38 -15.24
N THR A 113 20.97 -1.43 -14.48
CA THR A 113 22.20 -1.59 -13.70
C THR A 113 21.88 -2.10 -12.30
N GLY A 114 22.86 -2.68 -11.59
CA GLY A 114 22.66 -3.17 -10.22
C GLY A 114 21.78 -4.43 -10.12
N LYS A 115 21.79 -5.30 -11.14
CA LYS A 115 20.98 -6.53 -11.23
C LYS A 115 21.11 -7.46 -10.01
N VAL A 116 22.21 -7.38 -9.27
CA VAL A 116 22.41 -8.09 -8.00
C VAL A 116 21.30 -7.82 -6.98
N ASN A 117 20.67 -6.64 -7.01
CA ASN A 117 19.54 -6.33 -6.14
C ASN A 117 18.30 -7.17 -6.43
N PHE A 118 18.15 -7.77 -7.61
CA PHE A 118 17.08 -8.74 -7.86
C PHE A 118 17.25 -10.01 -7.03
N LEU A 119 18.49 -10.48 -6.83
CA LEU A 119 18.78 -11.62 -5.96
C LEU A 119 18.50 -11.27 -4.50
N LEU A 120 18.88 -10.07 -4.07
CA LEU A 120 18.59 -9.59 -2.72
C LEU A 120 17.08 -9.44 -2.49
N LEU A 121 16.34 -8.95 -3.48
CA LEU A 121 14.89 -8.87 -3.44
C LEU A 121 14.24 -10.26 -3.34
N ALA A 122 14.74 -11.24 -4.11
CA ALA A 122 14.29 -12.63 -3.95
C ALA A 122 14.58 -13.16 -2.53
N GLY A 123 15.72 -12.76 -1.95
CA GLY A 123 16.05 -13.03 -0.55
C GLY A 123 15.05 -12.41 0.44
N VAL A 124 14.58 -11.18 0.21
CA VAL A 124 13.54 -10.54 1.03
C VAL A 124 12.26 -11.36 0.98
N VAL A 125 11.81 -11.75 -0.22
CA VAL A 125 10.62 -12.57 -0.40
C VAL A 125 10.77 -13.92 0.32
N ALA A 126 11.91 -14.58 0.17
CA ALA A 126 12.21 -15.85 0.81
C ALA A 126 12.23 -15.74 2.34
N ALA A 127 12.83 -14.69 2.91
CA ALA A 127 12.87 -14.47 4.35
C ALA A 127 11.47 -14.28 4.95
N VAL A 128 10.60 -13.54 4.27
CA VAL A 128 9.22 -13.34 4.72
C VAL A 128 8.39 -14.62 4.59
N LEU A 129 8.48 -15.32 3.47
CA LEU A 129 7.81 -16.62 3.30
C LEU A 129 8.27 -17.64 4.35
N MET A 130 9.57 -17.67 4.63
CA MET A 130 10.16 -18.54 5.65
C MET A 130 9.49 -18.31 7.01
N SER A 131 9.22 -17.07 7.43
CA SER A 131 8.53 -16.84 8.71
C SER A 131 7.08 -17.37 8.78
N GLY A 132 6.42 -17.53 7.63
CA GLY A 132 5.06 -18.06 7.58
C GLY A 132 5.02 -19.58 7.55
N VAL A 133 5.99 -20.21 6.88
CA VAL A 133 6.04 -21.66 6.62
C VAL A 133 6.85 -22.40 7.69
N TRP A 134 7.97 -21.83 8.14
CA TRP A 134 8.79 -22.40 9.19
C TRP A 134 8.33 -21.89 10.55
N ARG A 135 7.53 -22.71 11.24
CA ARG A 135 7.02 -22.43 12.59
C ARG A 135 7.60 -23.46 13.58
N PRO A 136 8.84 -23.26 14.07
CA PRO A 136 9.50 -24.22 14.96
C PRO A 136 8.85 -24.33 16.35
N GLY A 137 7.87 -23.46 16.68
CA GLY A 137 7.20 -23.45 17.99
C GLY A 137 8.09 -22.93 19.12
N VAL A 138 9.22 -22.29 18.80
CA VAL A 138 10.14 -21.70 19.77
C VAL A 138 9.83 -20.21 19.91
N SER A 139 9.58 -19.77 21.14
CA SER A 139 9.33 -18.38 21.48
C SER A 139 10.10 -17.96 22.73
N PHE A 140 10.45 -16.69 22.81
CA PHE A 140 11.15 -16.08 23.95
C PHE A 140 10.34 -14.88 24.44
N ASP A 141 10.19 -14.73 25.75
CA ASP A 141 9.55 -13.53 26.30
C ASP A 141 10.62 -12.49 26.63
N ILE A 142 10.52 -11.32 25.98
CA ILE A 142 11.39 -10.17 26.19
C ILE A 142 10.52 -9.02 26.68
N PHE A 143 10.71 -8.54 27.92
CA PHE A 143 9.92 -7.46 28.50
C PHE A 143 8.39 -7.63 28.32
N HIS A 144 7.86 -8.84 28.58
CA HIS A 144 6.45 -9.21 28.39
C HIS A 144 5.95 -9.26 26.93
N VAL A 145 6.86 -9.20 25.96
CA VAL A 145 6.56 -9.40 24.54
C VAL A 145 7.07 -10.77 24.13
N THR A 146 6.15 -11.64 23.70
CA THR A 146 6.50 -12.94 23.13
C THR A 146 7.05 -12.74 21.73
N VAL A 147 8.32 -13.10 21.55
CA VAL A 147 9.04 -13.04 20.27
C VAL A 147 9.22 -14.46 19.76
N GLU A 148 8.62 -14.75 18.61
CA GLU A 148 8.77 -16.05 17.96
C GLU A 148 10.11 -16.13 17.20
N LEU A 149 10.78 -17.28 17.26
CA LEU A 149 12.09 -17.48 16.62
C LEU A 149 12.05 -17.19 15.12
N GLN A 150 10.98 -17.61 14.43
CA GLN A 150 10.83 -17.37 12.99
C GLN A 150 10.74 -15.89 12.62
N ASN A 151 10.10 -15.07 13.47
CA ASN A 151 10.00 -13.63 13.27
C ASN A 151 11.36 -12.97 13.49
N LEU A 152 12.07 -13.36 14.55
CA LEU A 152 13.42 -12.87 14.82
C LEU A 152 14.39 -13.22 13.68
N CYS A 153 14.36 -14.47 13.19
CA CYS A 153 15.19 -14.90 12.07
C CYS A 153 14.87 -14.12 10.78
N ARG A 154 13.59 -13.87 10.49
CA ARG A 154 13.18 -13.02 9.35
C ARG A 154 13.76 -11.62 9.50
N ASP A 155 13.57 -10.97 10.64
CA ASP A 155 13.98 -9.57 10.83
C ASP A 155 15.51 -9.43 10.75
N LEU A 156 16.26 -10.37 11.33
CA LEU A 156 17.71 -10.43 11.18
C LEU A 156 18.13 -10.66 9.71
N ALA A 157 17.44 -11.53 8.97
CA ALA A 157 17.71 -11.75 7.56
C ALA A 157 17.42 -10.50 6.72
N LEU A 158 16.33 -9.78 6.99
CA LEU A 158 16.00 -8.52 6.30
C LEU A 158 17.04 -7.44 6.57
N LEU A 159 17.51 -7.30 7.82
CA LEU A 159 18.59 -6.37 8.16
C LEU A 159 19.91 -6.76 7.48
N ALA A 160 20.25 -8.06 7.44
CA ALA A 160 21.42 -8.55 6.73
C ALA A 160 21.33 -8.27 5.23
N ILE A 161 20.18 -8.49 4.60
CA ILE A 161 19.96 -8.19 3.18
C ILE A 161 20.06 -6.69 2.90
N ALA A 162 19.49 -5.84 3.76
CA ALA A 162 19.62 -4.39 3.65
C ALA A 162 21.09 -3.94 3.72
N TYR A 163 21.85 -4.51 4.66
CA TYR A 163 23.29 -4.27 4.78
C TYR A 163 24.07 -4.77 3.55
N LEU A 164 23.76 -5.97 3.06
CA LEU A 164 24.35 -6.52 1.84
C LEU A 164 24.05 -5.64 0.61
N SER A 165 22.82 -5.14 0.47
CA SER A 165 22.45 -4.22 -0.61
C SER A 165 23.27 -2.93 -0.55
N TRP A 166 23.53 -2.42 0.66
CA TRP A 166 24.34 -1.23 0.87
C TRP A 166 25.79 -1.43 0.41
N ILE A 167 26.42 -2.55 0.76
CA ILE A 167 27.82 -2.80 0.41
C ILE A 167 28.01 -3.25 -1.05
N VAL A 168 27.07 -4.01 -1.61
CA VAL A 168 27.21 -4.61 -2.95
C VAL A 168 26.76 -3.67 -4.07
N THR A 169 25.81 -2.75 -3.80
CA THR A 169 25.36 -1.79 -4.82
C THR A 169 26.36 -0.64 -4.95
N ASP A 170 26.79 -0.32 -6.16
CA ASP A 170 27.71 0.79 -6.41
C ASP A 170 27.13 2.14 -6.01
N ARG A 171 27.99 3.02 -5.49
CA ARG A 171 27.61 4.39 -5.12
C ARG A 171 27.09 5.19 -6.32
N ALA A 172 27.71 5.03 -7.50
CA ALA A 172 27.27 5.70 -8.72
C ALA A 172 25.82 5.35 -9.10
N ASN A 173 25.41 4.09 -8.92
CA ASN A 173 24.03 3.67 -9.15
C ASN A 173 23.07 4.32 -8.15
N ARG A 174 23.46 4.47 -6.88
CA ARG A 174 22.64 5.15 -5.86
C ARG A 174 22.49 6.65 -6.15
N ASP A 175 23.58 7.31 -6.51
CA ASP A 175 23.60 8.73 -6.82
C ASP A 175 22.77 9.01 -8.09
N ALA A 176 22.89 8.19 -9.14
CA ALA A 176 22.09 8.27 -10.36
C ALA A 176 20.58 8.08 -10.10
N ASN A 177 20.22 7.22 -9.13
CA ASN A 177 18.84 7.05 -8.69
C ASN A 177 18.37 8.15 -7.73
N GLY A 178 19.22 9.10 -7.35
CA GLY A 178 18.90 10.13 -6.35
C GLY A 178 18.49 9.51 -5.01
N PHE A 179 19.16 8.43 -4.59
CA PHE A 179 18.88 7.78 -3.32
C PHE A 179 19.23 8.73 -2.16
N SER A 180 18.30 8.87 -1.21
CA SER A 180 18.53 9.58 0.04
C SER A 180 17.91 8.81 1.21
N TRP A 181 18.45 8.99 2.40
CA TRP A 181 17.90 8.39 3.63
C TRP A 181 16.68 9.14 4.15
N PHE A 182 16.41 10.34 3.65
CA PHE A 182 15.36 11.23 4.15
C PHE A 182 13.97 10.54 4.15
N PRO A 183 13.49 9.92 3.05
CA PRO A 183 12.20 9.22 3.06
C PRO A 183 12.14 8.08 4.09
N ILE A 184 13.22 7.30 4.24
CA ILE A 184 13.27 6.17 5.18
C ILE A 184 13.19 6.66 6.62
N LEU A 185 13.91 7.73 6.94
CA LEU A 185 13.89 8.34 8.27
C LEU A 185 12.51 8.93 8.60
N GLU A 186 11.87 9.60 7.65
CA GLU A 186 10.53 10.17 7.84
C GLU A 186 9.49 9.07 8.06
N VAL A 187 9.49 8.02 7.23
CA VAL A 187 8.61 6.87 7.40
C VAL A 187 8.86 6.19 8.76
N GLY A 188 10.12 5.99 9.16
CA GLY A 188 10.46 5.39 10.45
C GLY A 188 9.93 6.18 11.65
N LYS A 189 10.07 7.51 11.64
CA LYS A 189 9.54 8.40 12.69
C LYS A 189 8.00 8.36 12.73
N LEU A 190 7.36 8.44 11.56
CA LEU A 190 5.91 8.44 11.44
C LEU A 190 5.31 7.11 11.92
N PHE A 191 5.88 5.99 11.50
CA PHE A 191 5.46 4.66 11.95
C PHE A 191 5.67 4.50 13.45
N ALA A 192 6.82 4.92 14.00
CA ALA A 192 7.05 4.87 15.45
C ALA A 192 5.97 5.66 16.22
N GLY A 193 5.60 6.86 15.76
CA GLY A 193 4.55 7.67 16.38
C GLY A 193 3.16 7.02 16.28
N ILE A 194 2.79 6.52 15.10
CA ILE A 194 1.48 5.89 14.86
C ILE A 194 1.34 4.60 15.67
N PHE A 195 2.33 3.71 15.63
CA PHE A 195 2.27 2.42 16.33
C PHE A 195 2.32 2.59 17.86
N LEU A 196 2.99 3.62 18.38
CA LEU A 196 2.99 3.89 19.82
C LEU A 196 1.63 4.42 20.29
N THR A 197 0.97 5.25 19.49
CA THR A 197 -0.32 5.86 19.83
C THR A 197 -1.53 4.98 19.54
N ILE A 198 -1.40 3.95 18.71
CA ILE A 198 -2.52 3.06 18.38
C ILE A 198 -2.80 1.97 19.43
N VAL A 199 -1.81 1.63 20.27
CA VAL A 199 -1.97 0.56 21.28
C VAL A 199 -3.18 0.83 22.20
N PRO A 200 -3.36 2.03 22.79
CA PRO A 200 -4.56 2.35 23.56
C PRO A 200 -5.84 2.26 22.73
N ALA A 201 -5.82 2.72 21.47
CA ALA A 201 -6.99 2.69 20.60
C ALA A 201 -7.43 1.24 20.29
N ILE A 202 -6.49 0.35 19.97
CA ILE A 202 -6.77 -1.09 19.78
C ILE A 202 -7.31 -1.72 21.06
N ALA A 203 -6.77 -1.35 22.24
CA ALA A 203 -7.27 -1.86 23.51
C ALA A 203 -8.74 -1.44 23.76
N ILE A 204 -9.09 -0.18 23.45
CA ILE A 204 -10.46 0.32 23.53
C ILE A 204 -11.38 -0.41 22.54
N LEU A 205 -10.93 -0.64 21.31
CA LEU A 205 -11.71 -1.36 20.28
C LEU A 205 -11.92 -2.83 20.62
N ARG A 206 -10.91 -3.48 21.24
CA ARG A 206 -11.03 -4.87 21.73
C ARG A 206 -12.03 -5.03 22.85
N ALA A 207 -12.34 -3.96 23.60
CA ALA A 207 -13.44 -3.99 24.55
C ALA A 207 -14.82 -4.04 23.87
N GLY A 208 -14.88 -3.90 22.53
CA GLY A 208 -16.09 -4.08 21.73
C GLY A 208 -17.19 -3.11 22.15
N THR A 209 -18.40 -3.63 22.34
CA THR A 209 -19.56 -2.86 22.81
C THR A 209 -19.45 -2.40 24.26
N SER A 210 -18.48 -2.93 25.02
CA SER A 210 -18.18 -2.47 26.39
C SER A 210 -17.09 -1.39 26.43
N GLY A 211 -16.54 -1.01 25.27
CA GLY A 211 -15.50 0.00 25.14
C GLY A 211 -16.02 1.38 24.78
N ALA A 212 -15.18 2.41 24.93
CA ALA A 212 -15.50 3.78 24.57
C ALA A 212 -15.77 4.02 23.07
N LEU A 213 -15.49 3.03 22.21
CA LEU A 213 -15.72 3.06 20.77
C LEU A 213 -16.89 2.18 20.33
N GLU A 214 -17.80 1.79 21.24
CA GLU A 214 -19.07 1.10 20.92
C GLU A 214 -19.78 1.70 19.68
N PRO A 215 -19.92 3.03 19.51
CA PRO A 215 -20.62 3.57 18.34
C PRO A 215 -19.99 3.20 16.99
N VAL A 216 -18.68 2.96 16.95
CA VAL A 216 -17.99 2.51 15.72
C VAL A 216 -18.20 1.02 15.50
N VAL A 217 -18.18 0.24 16.58
CA VAL A 217 -18.41 -1.21 16.54
C VAL A 217 -19.86 -1.55 16.15
N SER A 218 -20.83 -0.78 16.65
CA SER A 218 -22.24 -0.97 16.32
C SER A 218 -22.55 -0.62 14.86
N LEU A 219 -21.83 0.34 14.26
CA LEU A 219 -21.98 0.66 12.84
C LEU A 219 -21.53 -0.48 11.90
N VAL A 220 -20.58 -1.32 12.34
CA VAL A 220 -20.10 -2.47 11.56
C VAL A 220 -20.78 -3.79 11.93
N THR A 221 -21.73 -3.76 12.86
CA THR A 221 -22.48 -4.93 13.31
C THR A 221 -23.93 -4.81 12.84
N GLY A 222 -24.41 -5.80 12.08
CA GLY A 222 -25.79 -5.89 11.62
C GLY A 222 -26.79 -6.09 12.76
N ALA A 223 -28.06 -5.87 12.47
CA ALA A 223 -29.16 -6.05 13.44
C ALA A 223 -29.31 -7.51 13.93
N ASP A 224 -28.77 -8.46 13.16
CA ASP A 224 -28.67 -9.89 13.44
C ASP A 224 -27.39 -10.27 14.21
N GLY A 225 -26.54 -9.30 14.53
CA GLY A 225 -25.26 -9.50 15.21
C GLY A 225 -24.11 -9.94 14.29
N GLN A 226 -24.35 -10.07 12.98
CA GLN A 226 -23.32 -10.44 12.02
C GLN A 226 -22.53 -9.22 11.51
N PRO A 227 -21.27 -9.37 11.09
CA PRO A 227 -20.50 -8.30 10.46
C PRO A 227 -21.21 -7.73 9.22
N ASN A 228 -21.35 -6.41 9.16
CA ASN A 228 -21.79 -5.73 7.95
C ASN A 228 -20.58 -5.41 7.07
N GLU A 229 -20.36 -6.24 6.05
CA GLU A 229 -19.17 -6.16 5.19
C GLU A 229 -19.04 -4.82 4.46
N ALA A 230 -20.16 -4.25 3.99
CA ALA A 230 -20.16 -2.92 3.37
C ALA A 230 -19.69 -1.84 4.35
N MET A 231 -20.17 -1.87 5.59
CA MET A 231 -19.72 -0.93 6.63
C MET A 231 -18.26 -1.17 7.03
N TYR A 232 -17.82 -2.43 7.11
CA TYR A 232 -16.39 -2.74 7.29
C TYR A 232 -15.54 -2.14 6.16
N PHE A 233 -15.96 -2.28 4.90
CA PHE A 233 -15.24 -1.72 3.76
C PHE A 233 -15.14 -0.19 3.83
N TRP A 234 -16.28 0.49 4.06
CA TRP A 234 -16.33 1.96 4.10
C TRP A 234 -15.66 2.55 5.33
N LEU A 235 -15.90 2.03 6.53
CA LEU A 235 -15.29 2.59 7.75
C LEU A 235 -13.79 2.30 7.81
N THR A 236 -13.36 1.10 7.42
CA THR A 236 -11.92 0.80 7.26
C THR A 236 -11.32 1.74 6.25
N GLY A 237 -11.96 1.94 5.11
CA GLY A 237 -11.42 2.77 4.06
C GLY A 237 -11.38 4.27 4.38
N ILE A 238 -12.41 4.81 5.03
CA ILE A 238 -12.43 6.20 5.48
C ILE A 238 -11.31 6.44 6.49
N LEU A 239 -11.17 5.60 7.51
CA LEU A 239 -10.09 5.77 8.49
C LEU A 239 -8.71 5.60 7.84
N SER A 240 -8.57 4.62 6.93
CA SER A 240 -7.34 4.39 6.18
C SER A 240 -6.97 5.58 5.28
N SER A 241 -7.94 6.38 4.86
CA SER A 241 -7.71 7.57 4.07
C SER A 241 -6.97 8.67 4.85
N PHE A 242 -6.99 8.66 6.19
CA PHE A 242 -6.48 9.76 7.02
C PHE A 242 -5.51 9.34 8.13
N LEU A 243 -5.57 8.09 8.61
CA LEU A 243 -4.81 7.61 9.77
C LEU A 243 -3.62 6.72 9.43
N ASP A 244 -3.34 6.51 8.14
CA ASP A 244 -2.50 5.42 7.59
C ASP A 244 -3.24 4.07 7.52
N ASN A 245 -2.83 3.22 6.59
CA ASN A 245 -3.58 2.02 6.22
C ASN A 245 -3.29 0.82 7.12
N ALA A 246 -2.04 0.64 7.53
CA ALA A 246 -1.58 -0.44 8.40
C ALA A 246 -2.25 -0.42 9.80
N PRO A 247 -2.21 0.71 10.55
CA PRO A 247 -2.93 0.84 11.81
C PRO A 247 -4.43 0.58 11.66
N THR A 248 -5.03 1.12 10.60
CA THR A 248 -6.47 1.00 10.36
C THR A 248 -6.88 -0.45 10.10
N TYR A 249 -6.09 -1.19 9.31
CA TYR A 249 -6.29 -2.62 9.11
C TYR A 249 -6.30 -3.38 10.45
N LEU A 250 -5.31 -3.14 11.32
CA LEU A 250 -5.26 -3.82 12.61
C LEU A 250 -6.45 -3.48 13.51
N VAL A 251 -6.91 -2.24 13.48
CA VAL A 251 -8.11 -1.82 14.21
C VAL A 251 -9.30 -2.68 13.82
N PHE A 252 -9.67 -2.71 12.54
CA PHE A 252 -10.84 -3.47 12.11
C PHE A 252 -10.64 -4.98 12.12
N PHE A 253 -9.42 -5.47 11.89
CA PHE A 253 -9.10 -6.89 12.05
C PHE A 253 -9.37 -7.36 13.49
N ASN A 254 -9.02 -6.55 14.49
CA ASN A 254 -9.31 -6.87 15.89
C ASN A 254 -10.80 -6.63 16.25
N THR A 255 -11.45 -5.62 15.67
CA THR A 255 -12.90 -5.41 15.84
C THR A 255 -13.71 -6.58 15.31
N ALA A 256 -13.26 -7.21 14.22
CA ALA A 256 -13.87 -8.41 13.64
C ALA A 256 -13.51 -9.72 14.36
N GLY A 257 -12.90 -9.64 15.55
CA GLY A 257 -12.58 -10.79 16.41
C GLY A 257 -11.09 -11.09 16.53
N GLY A 258 -10.25 -10.59 15.62
CA GLY A 258 -8.79 -10.71 15.70
C GLY A 258 -8.23 -12.12 15.52
N ASP A 259 -9.06 -13.08 15.12
CA ASP A 259 -8.66 -14.46 14.82
C ASP A 259 -8.54 -14.67 13.31
N ALA A 260 -7.31 -14.95 12.86
CA ALA A 260 -7.03 -15.10 11.43
C ALA A 260 -7.72 -16.31 10.81
N GLU A 261 -7.87 -17.41 11.54
CA GLU A 261 -8.49 -18.63 11.02
C GLU A 261 -9.98 -18.40 10.75
N THR A 262 -10.69 -17.80 11.71
CA THR A 262 -12.10 -17.41 11.53
C THR A 262 -12.27 -16.37 10.41
N LEU A 263 -11.37 -15.38 10.33
CA LEU A 263 -11.40 -14.33 9.31
C LEU A 263 -11.09 -14.83 7.89
N MET A 264 -10.27 -15.87 7.75
CA MET A 264 -10.03 -16.50 6.44
C MET A 264 -11.11 -17.50 6.04
N GLY A 265 -11.85 -18.05 7.01
CA GLY A 265 -12.91 -19.04 6.79
C GLY A 265 -14.32 -18.42 6.90
N PRO A 266 -15.05 -18.64 8.02
CA PRO A 266 -16.43 -18.18 8.17
C PRO A 266 -16.66 -16.67 7.92
N LEU A 267 -15.68 -15.81 8.27
CA LEU A 267 -15.76 -14.36 8.11
C LEU A 267 -14.93 -13.85 6.93
N TYR A 268 -14.78 -14.67 5.88
CA TYR A 268 -14.01 -14.36 4.68
C TYR A 268 -14.35 -13.00 4.07
N GLY A 269 -15.64 -12.68 3.88
CA GLY A 269 -16.05 -11.42 3.26
C GLY A 269 -15.78 -10.20 4.15
N THR A 270 -15.77 -10.37 5.47
CA THR A 270 -15.34 -9.32 6.42
C THR A 270 -13.85 -9.05 6.29
N LEU A 271 -13.01 -10.10 6.23
CA LEU A 271 -11.57 -9.92 6.02
C LEU A 271 -11.27 -9.29 4.64
N LEU A 272 -12.05 -9.66 3.62
CA LEU A 272 -11.98 -9.05 2.29
C LEU A 272 -12.33 -7.56 2.34
N ALA A 273 -13.42 -7.20 3.04
CA ALA A 273 -13.84 -5.81 3.21
C ALA A 273 -12.77 -4.96 3.94
N ILE A 274 -12.19 -5.49 5.01
CA ILE A 274 -11.10 -4.83 5.76
C ILE A 274 -9.87 -4.66 4.87
N SER A 275 -9.45 -5.73 4.18
CA SER A 275 -8.28 -5.73 3.31
C SER A 275 -8.44 -4.76 2.14
N ALA A 276 -9.58 -4.79 1.46
CA ALA A 276 -9.89 -3.88 0.36
C ALA A 276 -10.04 -2.44 0.84
N GLY A 277 -10.75 -2.21 1.94
CA GLY A 277 -10.92 -0.88 2.52
C GLY A 277 -9.58 -0.25 2.86
N ALA A 278 -8.73 -0.95 3.61
CA ALA A 278 -7.42 -0.46 4.02
C ALA A 278 -6.48 -0.22 2.82
N VAL A 279 -6.36 -1.18 1.90
CA VAL A 279 -5.40 -1.04 0.79
C VAL A 279 -5.90 -0.07 -0.28
N PHE A 280 -7.16 -0.12 -0.66
CA PHE A 280 -7.66 0.66 -1.80
C PHE A 280 -7.92 2.12 -1.43
N MET A 281 -8.53 2.38 -0.28
CA MET A 281 -8.90 3.73 0.12
C MET A 281 -7.75 4.52 0.75
N GLY A 282 -6.62 3.88 1.06
CA GLY A 282 -5.37 4.58 1.37
C GLY A 282 -4.95 5.57 0.27
N ALA A 283 -5.44 5.38 -0.96
CA ALA A 283 -5.23 6.29 -2.08
C ALA A 283 -6.00 7.62 -1.99
N ASN A 284 -7.00 7.77 -1.12
CA ASN A 284 -7.89 8.93 -1.10
C ASN A 284 -7.22 10.23 -0.64
N THR A 285 -6.11 10.16 0.08
CA THR A 285 -5.34 11.35 0.46
C THR A 285 -3.85 11.11 0.35
N TYR A 286 -3.05 12.17 0.39
CA TYR A 286 -1.60 12.04 0.44
C TYR A 286 -1.07 11.40 1.73
N ILE A 287 -1.85 11.42 2.82
CA ILE A 287 -1.45 10.86 4.11
C ILE A 287 -2.04 9.47 4.39
N GLY A 288 -2.95 9.00 3.52
CA GLY A 288 -3.56 7.67 3.70
C GLY A 288 -2.59 6.51 3.50
N ASN A 289 -1.50 6.73 2.75
CA ASN A 289 -0.41 5.77 2.60
C ASN A 289 0.91 6.53 2.36
N ALA A 290 1.99 6.09 3.00
CA ALA A 290 3.33 6.68 2.87
C ALA A 290 3.81 6.95 1.42
N PRO A 291 3.66 6.03 0.44
CA PRO A 291 4.10 6.26 -0.93
C PRO A 291 3.34 7.39 -1.64
N ASN A 292 2.12 7.74 -1.23
CA ASN A 292 1.38 8.85 -1.84
C ASN A 292 2.11 10.17 -1.58
N PHE A 293 2.52 10.39 -0.34
CA PHE A 293 3.30 11.55 0.07
C PHE A 293 4.68 11.56 -0.61
N MET A 294 5.36 10.41 -0.68
CA MET A 294 6.67 10.32 -1.34
C MET A 294 6.60 10.62 -2.84
N VAL A 295 5.60 10.09 -3.54
CA VAL A 295 5.38 10.40 -4.97
C VAL A 295 5.14 11.90 -5.15
N ARG A 296 4.28 12.51 -4.32
CA ARG A 296 4.04 13.95 -4.36
C ARG A 296 5.33 14.75 -4.17
N ALA A 297 6.14 14.43 -3.16
CA ALA A 297 7.38 15.13 -2.88
C ALA A 297 8.38 15.04 -4.04
N ILE A 298 8.57 13.85 -4.63
CA ILE A 298 9.45 13.66 -5.79
C ILE A 298 8.95 14.45 -7.01
N CYS A 299 7.64 14.48 -7.24
CA CYS A 299 7.04 15.28 -8.31
C CYS A 299 7.33 16.78 -8.11
N GLU A 300 7.12 17.30 -6.89
CA GLU A 300 7.38 18.72 -6.56
C GLU A 300 8.88 19.07 -6.69
N GLU A 301 9.79 18.20 -6.24
CA GLU A 301 11.24 18.35 -6.45
C GLU A 301 11.64 18.40 -7.94
N ARG A 302 10.87 17.74 -8.80
CA ARG A 302 11.06 17.72 -10.26
C ARG A 302 10.28 18.82 -10.99
N GLY A 303 9.74 19.81 -10.26
CA GLY A 303 9.03 20.94 -10.83
C GLY A 303 7.61 20.64 -11.33
N ILE A 304 7.04 19.48 -10.97
CA ILE A 304 5.66 19.14 -11.26
C ILE A 304 4.78 19.70 -10.15
N ALA A 305 3.97 20.72 -10.47
CA ALA A 305 3.03 21.33 -9.53
C ALA A 305 1.88 20.35 -9.21
N MET A 306 2.10 19.51 -8.20
CA MET A 306 1.08 18.58 -7.70
C MET A 306 -0.10 19.35 -7.07
N PRO A 307 -1.32 18.80 -7.11
CA PRO A 307 -2.47 19.40 -6.43
C PRO A 307 -2.19 19.57 -4.94
N SER A 308 -2.73 20.62 -4.33
CA SER A 308 -2.77 20.77 -2.88
C SER A 308 -3.50 19.59 -2.22
N PHE A 309 -3.40 19.43 -0.90
CA PHE A 309 -4.07 18.34 -0.19
C PHE A 309 -5.56 18.20 -0.56
N PHE A 310 -6.33 19.28 -0.46
CA PHE A 310 -7.74 19.28 -0.83
C PHE A 310 -7.97 19.18 -2.33
N GLY A 311 -7.05 19.69 -3.15
CA GLY A 311 -7.11 19.53 -4.60
C GLY A 311 -6.98 18.05 -5.00
N TYR A 312 -6.04 17.33 -4.41
CA TYR A 312 -5.89 15.89 -4.60
C TYR A 312 -7.11 15.11 -4.08
N MET A 313 -7.65 15.52 -2.93
CA MET A 313 -8.89 14.91 -2.42
C MET A 313 -10.04 15.09 -3.41
N ALA A 314 -10.21 16.24 -4.05
CA ALA A 314 -11.25 16.42 -5.07
C ALA A 314 -11.07 15.45 -6.25
N TRP A 315 -9.83 15.24 -6.70
CA TRP A 315 -9.52 14.22 -7.72
C TRP A 315 -9.89 12.81 -7.26
N SER A 316 -9.39 12.40 -6.10
CA SER A 316 -9.63 11.06 -5.57
C SER A 316 -11.11 10.81 -5.27
N VAL A 317 -11.84 11.76 -4.67
CA VAL A 317 -13.27 11.63 -4.39
C VAL A 317 -14.07 11.53 -5.68
N GLY A 318 -13.77 12.35 -6.68
CA GLY A 318 -14.45 12.33 -7.98
C GLY A 318 -14.21 11.06 -8.79
N ILE A 319 -13.10 10.36 -8.55
CA ILE A 319 -12.71 9.16 -9.32
C ILE A 319 -12.94 7.87 -8.53
N LEU A 320 -12.39 7.78 -7.33
CA LEU A 320 -12.37 6.57 -6.52
C LEU A 320 -13.69 6.29 -5.83
N MET A 321 -14.44 7.30 -5.35
CA MET A 321 -15.71 7.03 -4.65
C MET A 321 -16.76 6.35 -5.53
N PRO A 322 -16.98 6.79 -6.80
CA PRO A 322 -17.84 6.04 -7.71
C PRO A 322 -17.37 4.60 -7.93
N ILE A 323 -16.05 4.40 -8.05
CA ILE A 323 -15.48 3.05 -8.22
C ILE A 323 -15.69 2.20 -6.96
N PHE A 324 -15.53 2.78 -5.77
CA PHE A 324 -15.75 2.07 -4.51
C PHE A 324 -17.23 1.77 -4.24
N LEU A 325 -18.16 2.58 -4.73
CA LEU A 325 -19.57 2.22 -4.77
C LEU A 325 -19.80 0.99 -5.65
N VAL A 326 -19.18 0.92 -6.83
CA VAL A 326 -19.23 -0.28 -7.68
C VAL A 326 -18.63 -1.49 -6.97
N VAL A 327 -17.48 -1.34 -6.31
CA VAL A 327 -16.86 -2.41 -5.50
C VAL A 327 -17.83 -2.88 -4.40
N THR A 328 -18.49 -1.96 -3.71
CA THR A 328 -19.49 -2.28 -2.68
C THR A 328 -20.62 -3.11 -3.27
N LEU A 329 -21.23 -2.66 -4.37
CA LEU A 329 -22.35 -3.36 -5.00
C LEU A 329 -21.98 -4.75 -5.56
N VAL A 330 -20.72 -4.95 -5.96
CA VAL A 330 -20.26 -6.21 -6.56
C VAL A 330 -19.78 -7.22 -5.52
N PHE A 331 -19.09 -6.76 -4.47
CA PHE A 331 -18.43 -7.64 -3.50
C PHE A 331 -19.02 -7.60 -2.09
N PHE A 332 -19.74 -6.53 -1.72
CA PHE A 332 -20.32 -6.33 -0.39
C PHE A 332 -21.79 -5.87 -0.48
N PRO A 333 -22.68 -6.67 -1.12
CA PRO A 333 -24.06 -6.28 -1.42
C PRO A 333 -24.99 -6.17 -0.21
#